data_AF-A0A2D8QBX6-F1
#
_entry.id   AF-A0A2D8QBX6-F1
#
_cell.length_a   1.000
_cell.length_b   1.000
_cell.length_c   1.000
_cell.angle_alpha   90.00
_cell.angle_beta   90.00
_cell.angle_gamma   90.00
#
_symmetry.space_group_name_H-M   'P 1'
#
loop_
_entity.id
_entity.type
_entity.pdbx_description
1 polymer ?
#
loop_
_entity_poly.entity_id
_entity_poly.type
_entity_poly.pdbx_seq_one_letter_code
_entity_poly.pdbx_strand_id
1 'polypeptide(L)'
;IGLPQLFTTPPATADLPAVAPFAIVEGTAPYTYALTIAGDAAALPWTFTAEAVRPDLVTAWNGFLTALETATATPLAIQTVQAAIARAMPQTFAETLLFGYSFDPTKGHVDLLPGMVLRAEFEAYTTMAAGSPDQAYLNGFVTSGVARWQVGRIVKNGVTCTVLDEFVGLVTSQGGTTVPRPLPSNRKVAGAGGLIDTGWSTMQQPLLRLVYPQAFPSCAQPGTPYPELNAVLLAASKLSDLEAATEAAHNGTDASARAAVLYFRGRTTLVAEIRILVNGVEQLVPLGTTLGDVLATRAQEPATVGLPLTGIRLTRGTGPSPAGTPASYDAGGGQPLRVDWAPAANAAMTALPLMAGDRIEIGTPPAGAA
;
A
#
# COMPACT_ATOMS: atom_id res chain seq x y z
N ILE A 1 -9.15 -17.77 -10.48
CA ILE A 1 -7.77 -17.67 -9.94
C ILE A 1 -7.67 -18.61 -8.75
N GLY A 2 -6.75 -19.58 -8.75
CA GLY A 2 -6.61 -20.54 -7.65
C GLY A 2 -6.04 -19.88 -6.39
N LEU A 3 -6.58 -20.24 -5.22
CA LEU A 3 -6.23 -19.69 -3.91
C LEU A 3 -5.95 -20.80 -2.88
N PRO A 4 -5.02 -20.57 -1.94
CA PRO A 4 -4.75 -21.51 -0.85
C PRO A 4 -5.89 -21.50 0.20
N GLN A 5 -5.71 -22.19 1.32
CA GLN A 5 -6.60 -22.07 2.48
C GLN A 5 -6.70 -20.60 2.92
N LEU A 6 -7.93 -20.07 2.97
CA LEU A 6 -8.21 -18.67 3.31
C LEU A 6 -8.70 -18.49 4.75
N PHE A 7 -9.42 -19.49 5.26
CA PHE A 7 -10.21 -19.37 6.49
C PHE A 7 -9.57 -20.14 7.63
N THR A 8 -9.67 -19.64 8.85
CA THR A 8 -9.28 -20.41 10.04
C THR A 8 -10.22 -21.58 10.28
N THR A 9 -11.50 -21.40 9.93
CA THR A 9 -12.53 -22.44 9.96
C THR A 9 -13.22 -22.43 8.59
N PRO A 10 -13.07 -23.48 7.78
CA PRO A 10 -13.70 -23.52 6.46
C PRO A 10 -15.21 -23.36 6.56
N PRO A 11 -15.82 -22.37 5.88
CA PRO A 11 -17.27 -22.29 5.77
C PRO A 11 -17.79 -23.43 4.90
N ALA A 12 -19.09 -23.74 5.00
CA ALA A 12 -19.74 -24.63 4.05
C ALA A 12 -19.71 -24.00 2.64
N THR A 13 -19.72 -24.83 1.60
CA THR A 13 -19.66 -24.39 0.20
C THR A 13 -20.73 -23.37 -0.16
N ALA A 14 -21.95 -23.55 0.38
CA ALA A 14 -23.08 -22.64 0.16
C ALA A 14 -22.91 -21.27 0.84
N ASP A 15 -22.02 -21.19 1.83
CA ASP A 15 -21.76 -19.99 2.64
C ASP A 15 -20.47 -19.27 2.22
N LEU A 16 -19.84 -19.70 1.11
CA LEU A 16 -18.65 -19.03 0.61
C LEU A 16 -18.98 -17.58 0.20
N PRO A 17 -18.13 -16.60 0.58
CA PRO A 17 -18.39 -15.19 0.28
C PRO A 17 -18.58 -14.92 -1.21
N ALA A 18 -19.68 -14.25 -1.55
CA ALA A 18 -20.00 -13.81 -2.90
C ALA A 18 -20.67 -12.43 -2.85
N VAL A 19 -20.03 -11.45 -3.48
CA VAL A 19 -20.52 -10.08 -3.64
C VAL A 19 -20.15 -9.66 -5.06
N ALA A 20 -21.14 -9.62 -5.96
CA ALA A 20 -20.91 -9.35 -7.38
C ALA A 20 -20.10 -8.06 -7.58
N PRO A 21 -19.03 -8.08 -8.41
CA PRO A 21 -18.67 -9.13 -9.37
C PRO A 21 -17.74 -10.24 -8.82
N PHE A 22 -17.46 -10.28 -7.51
CA PHE A 22 -16.49 -11.18 -6.90
C PHE A 22 -17.17 -12.35 -6.19
N ALA A 23 -16.60 -13.56 -6.30
CA ALA A 23 -17.01 -14.68 -5.47
C ALA A 23 -15.86 -15.65 -5.20
N ILE A 24 -15.85 -16.22 -3.99
CA ILE A 24 -15.05 -17.39 -3.66
C ILE A 24 -15.89 -18.64 -3.97
N VAL A 25 -15.29 -19.57 -4.70
CA VAL A 25 -15.84 -20.89 -4.96
C VAL A 25 -14.84 -21.96 -4.53
N GLU A 26 -15.27 -23.22 -4.50
CA GLU A 26 -14.35 -24.35 -4.28
C GLU A 26 -13.28 -24.39 -5.37
N GLY A 27 -12.04 -24.65 -4.95
CA GLY A 27 -10.90 -24.78 -5.83
C GLY A 27 -10.77 -26.19 -6.39
N THR A 28 -9.94 -26.31 -7.42
CA THR A 28 -9.42 -27.59 -7.89
C THR A 28 -7.99 -27.76 -7.39
N ALA A 29 -7.62 -28.98 -6.97
CA ALA A 29 -6.27 -29.28 -6.51
C ALA A 29 -5.20 -28.76 -7.49
N PRO A 30 -4.11 -28.12 -7.00
CA PRO A 30 -3.68 -28.02 -5.60
C PRO A 30 -4.35 -26.89 -4.78
N TYR A 31 -5.29 -26.14 -5.34
CA TYR A 31 -5.93 -25.00 -4.68
C TYR A 31 -7.15 -25.43 -3.86
N THR A 32 -7.31 -24.84 -2.68
CA THR A 32 -8.48 -25.06 -1.82
C THR A 32 -9.69 -24.26 -2.32
N TYR A 33 -9.44 -23.05 -2.80
CA TYR A 33 -10.48 -22.15 -3.29
C TYR A 33 -10.13 -21.59 -4.67
N ALA A 34 -11.11 -21.00 -5.34
CA ALA A 34 -10.88 -20.14 -6.48
C ALA A 34 -11.62 -18.81 -6.31
N LEU A 35 -10.92 -17.71 -6.63
CA LEU A 35 -11.56 -16.42 -6.85
C LEU A 35 -12.10 -16.36 -8.28
N THR A 36 -13.38 -16.04 -8.38
CA THR A 36 -14.07 -15.72 -9.63
C THR A 36 -14.35 -14.22 -9.67
N ILE A 37 -14.13 -13.62 -10.83
CA ILE A 37 -14.46 -12.24 -11.13
C ILE A 37 -15.36 -12.32 -12.37
N ALA A 38 -16.59 -11.84 -12.26
CA ALA A 38 -17.55 -11.91 -13.35
C ALA A 38 -17.06 -11.10 -14.56
N GLY A 39 -17.32 -11.63 -15.75
CA GLY A 39 -16.95 -11.05 -17.04
C GLY A 39 -15.96 -11.90 -17.83
N ASP A 40 -15.81 -11.56 -19.10
CA ASP A 40 -14.80 -12.11 -19.99
C ASP A 40 -14.18 -10.99 -20.86
N ALA A 41 -13.30 -11.37 -21.79
CA ALA A 41 -12.60 -10.43 -22.65
C ALA A 41 -13.53 -9.65 -23.61
N ALA A 42 -14.76 -10.14 -23.85
CA ALA A 42 -15.75 -9.53 -24.73
C ALA A 42 -16.87 -8.80 -23.96
N ALA A 43 -17.13 -9.18 -22.72
CA ALA A 43 -18.19 -8.61 -21.89
C ALA A 43 -17.79 -8.53 -20.42
N LEU A 44 -17.46 -7.33 -19.96
CA LEU A 44 -17.30 -7.04 -18.54
C LEU A 44 -18.67 -6.64 -17.94
N PRO A 45 -18.96 -7.00 -16.67
CA PRO A 45 -20.20 -6.61 -16.02
C PRO A 45 -20.22 -5.13 -15.62
N TRP A 46 -19.12 -4.41 -15.84
CA TRP A 46 -18.99 -2.97 -15.64
C TRP A 46 -18.48 -2.31 -16.92
N THR A 47 -18.72 -1.01 -17.05
CA THR A 47 -18.23 -0.19 -18.16
C THR A 47 -17.05 0.67 -17.72
N PHE A 48 -16.16 0.99 -18.66
CA PHE A 48 -15.16 2.05 -18.46
C PHE A 48 -15.79 3.39 -18.82
N THR A 49 -15.87 4.29 -17.83
CA THR A 49 -16.34 5.66 -17.98
C THR A 49 -15.16 6.63 -17.86
N ALA A 50 -15.41 7.94 -17.86
CA ALA A 50 -14.37 8.94 -17.64
C ALA A 50 -13.91 9.04 -16.16
N GLU A 51 -14.55 8.31 -15.25
CA GLU A 51 -14.22 8.34 -13.83
C GLU A 51 -12.84 7.69 -13.60
N ALA A 52 -12.00 8.37 -12.82
CA ALA A 52 -10.70 7.81 -12.44
C ALA A 52 -10.86 6.56 -11.56
N VAL A 53 -11.87 6.54 -10.68
CA VAL A 53 -12.20 5.41 -9.80
C VAL A 53 -13.70 5.19 -9.84
N ARG A 54 -14.14 3.95 -10.10
CA ARG A 54 -15.56 3.62 -10.21
C ARG A 54 -16.18 3.31 -8.83
N PRO A 55 -17.11 4.12 -8.32
CA PRO A 55 -17.61 4.01 -6.94
C PRO A 55 -18.38 2.72 -6.68
N ASP A 56 -19.15 2.23 -7.66
CA ASP A 56 -19.90 0.98 -7.52
C ASP A 56 -18.97 -0.23 -7.37
N LEU A 57 -17.87 -0.23 -8.12
CA LEU A 57 -16.87 -1.30 -8.05
C LEU A 57 -16.10 -1.27 -6.73
N VAL A 58 -15.76 -0.08 -6.24
CA VAL A 58 -15.16 0.10 -4.90
C VAL A 58 -16.11 -0.37 -3.80
N THR A 59 -17.40 -0.07 -3.92
CA THR A 59 -18.43 -0.53 -2.98
C THR A 59 -18.55 -2.05 -2.97
N ALA A 60 -18.59 -2.68 -4.15
CA ALA A 60 -18.59 -4.14 -4.29
C ALA A 60 -17.32 -4.77 -3.72
N TRP A 61 -16.15 -4.17 -3.99
CA TRP A 61 -14.86 -4.64 -3.47
C TRP A 61 -14.82 -4.58 -1.94
N ASN A 62 -15.16 -3.44 -1.33
CA ASN A 62 -15.23 -3.30 0.13
C ASN A 62 -16.23 -4.27 0.76
N GLY A 63 -17.41 -4.43 0.15
CA GLY A 63 -18.42 -5.40 0.58
C GLY A 63 -17.90 -6.84 0.53
N PHE A 64 -17.17 -7.19 -0.52
CA PHE A 64 -16.55 -8.51 -0.67
C PHE A 64 -15.48 -8.78 0.39
N LEU A 65 -14.58 -7.82 0.65
CA LEU A 65 -13.57 -7.96 1.71
C LEU A 65 -14.20 -8.07 3.10
N THR A 66 -15.28 -7.33 3.36
CA THR A 66 -16.05 -7.41 4.60
C THR A 66 -16.71 -8.79 4.75
N ALA A 67 -17.25 -9.35 3.66
CA ALA A 67 -17.83 -10.68 3.65
C ALA A 67 -16.77 -11.77 3.93
N LEU A 68 -15.56 -11.63 3.37
CA LEU A 68 -14.42 -12.52 3.67
C LEU A 68 -14.06 -12.49 5.16
N GLU A 69 -13.93 -11.31 5.74
CA GLU A 69 -13.61 -11.17 7.17
C GLU A 69 -14.70 -11.78 8.05
N THR A 70 -15.98 -11.55 7.71
CA THR A 70 -17.13 -12.11 8.43
C THR A 70 -17.14 -13.64 8.35
N ALA A 71 -16.72 -14.21 7.21
CA ALA A 71 -16.54 -15.65 7.02
C ALA A 71 -15.25 -16.20 7.67
N THR A 72 -14.55 -15.42 8.52
CA THR A 72 -13.34 -15.81 9.24
C THR A 72 -12.08 -15.97 8.37
N ALA A 73 -12.02 -15.27 7.24
CA ALA A 73 -10.79 -15.20 6.46
C ALA A 73 -9.67 -14.57 7.31
N THR A 74 -8.47 -15.14 7.25
CA THR A 74 -7.31 -14.54 7.93
C THR A 74 -6.95 -13.20 7.27
N PRO A 75 -6.33 -12.24 7.99
CA PRO A 75 -5.89 -10.99 7.38
C PRO A 75 -4.91 -11.20 6.21
N LEU A 76 -4.05 -12.21 6.27
CA LEU A 76 -3.17 -12.60 5.16
C LEU A 76 -3.97 -13.13 3.96
N ALA A 77 -5.04 -13.87 4.19
CA ALA A 77 -5.93 -14.33 3.13
C ALA A 77 -6.64 -13.16 2.45
N ILE A 78 -7.13 -12.18 3.22
CA ILE A 78 -7.73 -10.95 2.69
C ILE A 78 -6.72 -10.21 1.80
N GLN A 79 -5.50 -9.98 2.27
CA GLN A 79 -4.42 -9.36 1.47
C GLN A 79 -4.11 -10.16 0.19
N THR A 80 -4.14 -11.50 0.28
CA THR A 80 -3.91 -12.38 -0.86
C THR A 80 -5.02 -12.24 -1.92
N VAL A 81 -6.27 -12.15 -1.47
CA VAL A 81 -7.43 -11.94 -2.34
C VAL A 81 -7.40 -10.54 -2.96
N GLN A 82 -7.11 -9.49 -2.18
CA GLN A 82 -6.92 -8.12 -2.69
C GLN A 82 -5.87 -8.09 -3.79
N ALA A 83 -4.70 -8.68 -3.53
CA ALA A 83 -3.62 -8.73 -4.51
C ALA A 83 -4.01 -9.54 -5.76
N ALA A 84 -4.82 -10.61 -5.62
CA ALA A 84 -5.34 -11.36 -6.76
C ALA A 84 -6.32 -10.53 -7.61
N ILE A 85 -7.23 -9.79 -6.97
CA ILE A 85 -8.15 -8.86 -7.64
C ILE A 85 -7.37 -7.79 -8.40
N ALA A 86 -6.41 -7.14 -7.73
CA ALA A 86 -5.58 -6.08 -8.30
C ALA A 86 -4.77 -6.51 -9.53
N ARG A 87 -4.50 -7.81 -9.71
CA ARG A 87 -3.76 -8.32 -10.86
C ARG A 87 -4.63 -8.82 -12.00
N ALA A 88 -5.83 -9.28 -11.69
CA ALA A 88 -6.67 -9.97 -12.68
C ALA A 88 -7.84 -9.11 -13.19
N MET A 89 -8.26 -8.13 -12.41
CA MET A 89 -9.40 -7.29 -12.77
C MET A 89 -8.97 -6.19 -13.75
N PRO A 90 -9.72 -5.97 -14.85
CA PRO A 90 -9.58 -4.76 -15.67
C PRO A 90 -9.85 -3.48 -14.87
N GLN A 91 -8.83 -2.61 -14.78
CA GLN A 91 -8.80 -1.45 -13.90
C GLN A 91 -8.41 -0.18 -14.67
N THR A 92 -8.81 0.98 -14.14
CA THR A 92 -8.17 2.25 -14.48
C THR A 92 -6.80 2.34 -13.81
N PHE A 93 -6.02 3.37 -14.15
CA PHE A 93 -4.74 3.62 -13.48
C PHE A 93 -4.90 3.97 -12.00
N ALA A 94 -5.87 4.82 -11.62
CA ALA A 94 -6.07 5.14 -10.20
C ALA A 94 -6.55 3.90 -9.41
N GLU A 95 -7.41 3.07 -10.01
CA GLU A 95 -7.85 1.80 -9.41
C GLU A 95 -6.71 0.80 -9.19
N THR A 96 -5.66 0.84 -10.03
CA THR A 96 -4.49 -0.03 -9.88
C THR A 96 -3.81 0.16 -8.53
N LEU A 97 -3.67 1.42 -8.08
CA LEU A 97 -3.09 1.72 -6.78
C LEU A 97 -4.08 1.47 -5.64
N LEU A 98 -5.36 1.77 -5.85
CA LEU A 98 -6.41 1.52 -4.86
C LEU A 98 -6.53 0.03 -4.54
N PHE A 99 -6.74 -0.83 -5.53
CA PHE A 99 -6.93 -2.26 -5.28
C PHE A 99 -5.63 -2.98 -4.92
N GLY A 100 -4.48 -2.46 -5.36
CA GLY A 100 -3.16 -3.02 -5.05
C GLY A 100 -2.64 -2.70 -3.65
N TYR A 101 -2.94 -1.50 -3.13
CA TYR A 101 -2.33 -0.96 -1.90
C TYR A 101 -3.33 -0.29 -0.96
N SER A 102 -4.64 -0.38 -1.23
CA SER A 102 -5.67 0.44 -0.56
C SER A 102 -5.29 1.93 -0.57
N PHE A 103 -4.64 2.39 -1.65
CA PHE A 103 -4.18 3.77 -1.76
C PHE A 103 -5.34 4.66 -2.21
N ASP A 104 -5.81 5.49 -1.30
CA ASP A 104 -6.78 6.53 -1.58
C ASP A 104 -6.15 7.90 -1.29
N PRO A 105 -5.69 8.64 -2.32
CA PRO A 105 -5.09 9.95 -2.13
C PRO A 105 -6.11 10.99 -1.64
N THR A 106 -7.41 10.81 -1.92
CA THR A 106 -8.45 11.75 -1.48
C THR A 106 -8.77 11.59 -0.01
N LYS A 107 -8.65 10.35 0.49
CA LYS A 107 -8.72 10.00 1.92
C LYS A 107 -7.34 9.85 2.56
N GLY A 108 -6.26 10.30 1.93
CA GLY A 108 -4.91 10.36 2.51
C GLY A 108 -4.37 9.07 3.14
N HIS A 109 -4.67 7.87 2.64
CA HIS A 109 -4.17 6.63 3.27
C HIS A 109 -3.66 5.58 2.29
N VAL A 110 -2.83 4.68 2.81
CA VAL A 110 -2.23 3.54 2.09
C VAL A 110 -1.92 2.39 3.04
N ASP A 111 -2.19 1.15 2.62
CA ASP A 111 -1.76 -0.05 3.34
C ASP A 111 -0.26 -0.28 3.10
N LEU A 112 0.49 -0.44 4.19
CA LEU A 112 1.90 -0.78 4.13
C LEU A 112 2.04 -2.29 4.00
N LEU A 113 2.45 -2.72 2.81
CA LEU A 113 2.61 -4.12 2.46
C LEU A 113 4.07 -4.57 2.55
N PRO A 114 4.33 -5.81 2.96
CA PRO A 114 5.68 -6.36 3.00
C PRO A 114 6.39 -6.30 1.64
N GLY A 115 7.65 -5.86 1.65
CA GLY A 115 8.44 -5.55 0.46
C GLY A 115 8.47 -4.06 0.09
N MET A 116 7.56 -3.25 0.67
CA MET A 116 7.63 -1.79 0.60
C MET A 116 8.73 -1.24 1.52
N VAL A 117 9.04 0.04 1.36
CA VAL A 117 9.89 0.80 2.27
C VAL A 117 9.10 2.01 2.78
N LEU A 118 9.13 2.26 4.08
CA LEU A 118 8.60 3.48 4.65
C LEU A 118 9.75 4.48 4.81
N ARG A 119 9.76 5.54 4.00
CA ARG A 119 10.67 6.67 4.17
C ARG A 119 10.07 7.62 5.19
N ALA A 120 10.81 7.90 6.27
CA ALA A 120 10.47 8.89 7.27
C ALA A 120 11.43 10.06 7.18
N GLU A 121 10.89 11.24 6.91
CA GLU A 121 11.63 12.50 6.92
C GLU A 121 11.24 13.28 8.17
N PHE A 122 12.20 13.40 9.09
CA PHE A 122 12.00 14.04 10.39
C PHE A 122 12.36 15.51 10.29
N GLU A 123 11.48 16.36 10.80
CA GLU A 123 11.76 17.78 11.01
C GLU A 123 11.89 18.07 12.52
N ALA A 124 12.91 18.83 12.89
CA ALA A 124 13.14 19.31 14.25
C ALA A 124 12.75 20.78 14.37
N TYR A 125 12.12 21.15 15.49
CA TYR A 125 11.74 22.54 15.73
C TYR A 125 12.95 23.34 16.24
N THR A 126 13.33 24.37 15.52
CA THR A 126 14.38 25.31 15.91
C THR A 126 13.78 26.59 16.48
N THR A 127 14.31 27.06 17.60
CA THR A 127 13.96 28.33 18.22
C THR A 127 15.17 29.26 18.25
N MET A 128 14.94 30.51 17.88
CA MET A 128 15.85 31.62 18.10
C MET A 128 15.86 32.04 19.57
N ALA A 129 16.90 32.75 19.98
CA ALA A 129 17.00 33.32 21.32
C ALA A 129 15.87 34.33 21.57
N ALA A 130 15.36 34.36 22.80
CA ALA A 130 14.37 35.35 23.24
C ALA A 130 14.86 36.78 22.96
N GLY A 131 13.97 37.65 22.47
CA GLY A 131 14.29 39.03 22.07
C GLY A 131 14.89 39.22 20.66
N SER A 132 15.19 38.16 19.89
CA SER A 132 15.57 38.31 18.48
C SER A 132 14.44 38.98 17.67
N PRO A 133 14.72 39.94 16.75
CA PRO A 133 13.73 40.45 15.81
C PRO A 133 13.12 39.33 14.95
N ASP A 134 11.86 39.48 14.53
CA ASP A 134 11.20 38.60 13.56
C ASP A 134 11.17 37.10 13.92
N GLN A 135 11.24 36.76 15.21
CA GLN A 135 11.21 35.37 15.70
C GLN A 135 10.05 34.52 15.17
N ALA A 136 8.88 35.13 14.95
CA ALA A 136 7.72 34.41 14.42
C ALA A 136 7.95 33.84 13.01
N TYR A 137 8.91 34.40 12.26
CA TYR A 137 9.28 33.97 10.91
C TYR A 137 10.56 33.12 10.88
N LEU A 138 11.37 33.17 11.93
CA LEU A 138 12.64 32.45 12.04
C LEU A 138 12.53 31.16 12.85
N ASN A 139 11.53 31.05 13.75
CA ASN A 139 11.23 29.84 14.48
C ASN A 139 10.38 28.89 13.62
N GLY A 140 10.72 27.61 13.65
CA GLY A 140 9.94 26.63 12.91
C GLY A 140 10.65 25.29 12.78
N PHE A 141 9.99 24.39 12.08
CA PHE A 141 10.52 23.08 11.73
C PHE A 141 11.51 23.17 10.57
N VAL A 142 12.66 22.53 10.75
CA VAL A 142 13.68 22.34 9.72
C VAL A 142 14.01 20.85 9.59
N THR A 143 14.37 20.41 8.38
CA THR A 143 14.76 19.01 8.13
C THR A 143 15.92 18.61 9.05
N SER A 144 15.77 17.48 9.74
CA SER A 144 16.72 16.96 10.71
C SER A 144 17.34 15.64 10.25
N GLY A 145 16.57 14.79 9.57
CA GLY A 145 17.09 13.53 9.05
C GLY A 145 16.08 12.74 8.23
N VAL A 146 16.59 11.76 7.50
CA VAL A 146 15.78 10.83 6.70
C VAL A 146 16.15 9.41 7.10
N ALA A 147 15.14 8.60 7.42
CA ALA A 147 15.27 7.17 7.63
C ALA A 147 14.44 6.42 6.58
N ARG A 148 14.86 5.19 6.27
CA ARG A 148 14.12 4.25 5.43
C ARG A 148 14.00 2.93 6.18
N TRP A 149 12.78 2.48 6.38
CA TRP A 149 12.46 1.28 7.14
C TRP A 149 11.81 0.24 6.24
N GLN A 150 12.23 -1.01 6.34
CA GLN A 150 11.71 -2.08 5.51
C GLN A 150 10.35 -2.53 6.03
N VAL A 151 9.31 -2.48 5.19
CA VAL A 151 8.05 -3.10 5.58
C VAL A 151 8.22 -4.61 5.42
N GLY A 152 8.24 -5.30 6.55
CA GLY A 152 8.58 -6.70 6.67
C GLY A 152 7.47 -7.55 7.29
N ARG A 153 7.76 -8.84 7.49
CA ARG A 153 6.87 -9.78 8.21
C ARG A 153 7.62 -10.52 9.30
N ILE A 154 6.92 -10.76 10.40
CA ILE A 154 7.31 -11.71 11.45
C ILE A 154 6.15 -12.65 11.76
N VAL A 155 6.44 -13.78 12.39
CA VAL A 155 5.42 -14.67 12.96
C VAL A 155 5.44 -14.55 14.48
N LYS A 156 4.32 -14.17 15.05
CA LYS A 156 4.12 -14.01 16.50
C LYS A 156 2.92 -14.86 16.92
N ASN A 157 3.14 -15.85 17.78
CA ASN A 157 2.11 -16.76 18.26
C ASN A 157 1.29 -17.41 17.12
N GLY A 158 1.96 -17.78 16.01
CA GLY A 158 1.32 -18.35 14.82
C GLY A 158 0.60 -17.34 13.91
N VAL A 159 0.59 -16.05 14.27
CA VAL A 159 0.00 -14.98 13.46
C VAL A 159 1.11 -14.25 12.69
N THR A 160 0.92 -14.04 11.40
CA THR A 160 1.82 -13.21 10.59
C THR A 160 1.51 -11.74 10.84
N CYS A 161 2.50 -10.99 11.31
CA CYS A 161 2.39 -9.56 11.60
C CYS A 161 3.27 -8.76 10.63
N THR A 162 2.76 -7.60 10.20
CA THR A 162 3.51 -6.61 9.42
C THR A 162 4.31 -5.72 10.38
N VAL A 163 5.57 -5.47 10.07
CA VAL A 163 6.49 -4.66 10.89
C VAL A 163 7.32 -3.72 10.03
N LEU A 164 7.93 -2.68 10.60
CA LEU A 164 8.81 -1.75 9.89
C LEU A 164 10.30 -2.18 9.89
N ASP A 165 10.63 -3.25 10.60
CA ASP A 165 11.94 -3.89 10.55
C ASP A 165 11.82 -5.29 11.16
N GLU A 166 12.28 -6.32 10.46
CA GLU A 166 12.17 -7.70 10.92
C GLU A 166 13.02 -7.96 12.16
N PHE A 167 14.20 -7.36 12.28
CA PHE A 167 15.08 -7.57 13.44
C PHE A 167 14.43 -6.98 14.71
N VAL A 168 14.01 -5.72 14.67
CA VAL A 168 13.30 -5.07 15.78
C VAL A 168 12.02 -5.84 16.10
N GLY A 169 11.25 -6.23 15.07
CA GLY A 169 10.03 -7.03 15.22
C GLY A 169 10.29 -8.35 15.95
N LEU A 170 11.30 -9.12 15.53
CA LEU A 170 11.65 -10.40 16.14
C LEU A 170 12.16 -10.23 17.58
N VAL A 171 13.09 -9.30 17.82
CA VAL A 171 13.67 -9.08 19.16
C VAL A 171 12.58 -8.71 20.16
N THR A 172 11.63 -7.86 19.76
CA THR A 172 10.52 -7.45 20.63
C THR A 172 9.42 -8.51 20.74
N SER A 173 9.13 -9.29 19.68
CA SER A 173 8.12 -10.35 19.74
C SER A 173 8.57 -11.57 20.55
N GLN A 174 9.88 -11.84 20.59
CA GLN A 174 10.47 -12.97 21.32
C GLN A 174 10.89 -12.62 22.76
N GLY A 175 10.59 -11.39 23.22
CA GLY A 175 10.89 -10.95 24.59
C GLY A 175 12.36 -10.59 24.85
N GLY A 176 13.18 -10.42 23.81
CA GLY A 176 14.55 -9.92 23.94
C GLY A 176 14.62 -8.46 24.39
N THR A 177 13.57 -7.68 24.14
CA THR A 177 13.33 -6.37 24.75
C THR A 177 11.84 -6.07 24.83
N THR A 178 11.45 -5.17 25.73
CA THR A 178 10.06 -4.71 25.88
C THR A 178 9.97 -3.22 25.60
N VAL A 179 9.14 -2.86 24.62
CA VAL A 179 8.83 -1.47 24.30
C VAL A 179 7.47 -1.15 24.92
N PRO A 180 7.39 -0.19 25.86
CA PRO A 180 6.12 0.16 26.48
C PRO A 180 5.20 0.86 25.48
N ARG A 181 3.92 0.51 25.50
CA ARG A 181 2.89 1.21 24.71
C ARG A 181 2.76 2.65 25.22
N PRO A 182 2.76 3.67 24.36
CA PRO A 182 2.43 5.03 24.77
C PRO A 182 0.94 5.09 25.17
N LEU A 183 0.66 5.53 26.40
CA LEU A 183 -0.69 5.58 26.94
C LEU A 183 -1.40 6.86 26.49
N PRO A 184 -2.55 6.77 25.79
CA PRO A 184 -3.33 7.95 25.45
C PRO A 184 -3.90 8.62 26.70
N SER A 185 -3.95 9.95 26.71
CA SER A 185 -4.64 10.75 27.72
C SER A 185 -5.31 11.96 27.07
N ASN A 186 -6.64 12.05 27.20
CA ASN A 186 -7.45 13.10 26.56
C ASN A 186 -7.12 13.27 25.06
N ARG A 187 -7.10 12.15 24.32
CA ARG A 187 -6.70 12.03 22.89
C ARG A 187 -5.25 12.38 22.56
N LYS A 188 -4.43 12.76 23.54
CA LYS A 188 -3.00 13.01 23.35
C LYS A 188 -2.23 11.71 23.53
N VAL A 189 -1.23 11.48 22.68
CA VAL A 189 -0.33 10.32 22.76
C VAL A 189 1.09 10.82 22.68
N ALA A 190 2.03 10.19 23.39
CA ALA A 190 3.45 10.46 23.18
C ALA A 190 3.89 9.89 21.83
N GLY A 191 4.40 10.73 20.92
CA GLY A 191 4.93 10.25 19.64
C GLY A 191 6.19 9.39 19.82
N ALA A 192 6.52 8.60 18.79
CA ALA A 192 7.77 7.86 18.69
C ALA A 192 8.97 8.78 18.45
N GLY A 193 10.11 8.42 19.02
CA GLY A 193 11.42 8.99 18.69
C GLY A 193 12.13 8.25 17.56
N GLY A 194 11.75 7.01 17.25
CA GLY A 194 12.34 6.26 16.14
C GLY A 194 11.80 4.84 15.98
N LEU A 195 12.52 4.03 15.21
CA LEU A 195 12.09 2.67 14.81
C LEU A 195 11.79 1.75 16.00
N ILE A 196 12.58 1.81 17.09
CA ILE A 196 12.35 0.92 18.25
C ILE A 196 10.96 1.09 18.85
N ASP A 197 10.38 2.29 18.77
CA ASP A 197 9.05 2.57 19.27
C ASP A 197 7.97 1.85 18.45
N THR A 198 8.23 1.35 17.25
CA THR A 198 7.25 0.54 16.52
C THR A 198 7.16 -0.89 17.05
N GLY A 199 8.07 -1.27 17.95
CA GLY A 199 8.25 -2.64 18.46
C GLY A 199 7.32 -3.06 19.60
N TRP A 200 6.40 -2.21 20.08
CA TRP A 200 5.49 -2.65 21.13
C TRP A 200 4.43 -3.64 20.62
N SER A 201 3.94 -4.49 21.52
CA SER A 201 3.22 -5.72 21.15
C SER A 201 1.96 -5.50 20.31
N THR A 202 1.24 -4.39 20.50
CA THR A 202 0.01 -4.05 19.78
C THR A 202 0.24 -3.37 18.43
N MET A 203 1.43 -2.87 18.12
CA MET A 203 1.78 -2.40 16.76
C MET A 203 2.17 -3.56 15.83
N GLN A 204 2.55 -4.71 16.40
CA GLN A 204 2.82 -5.93 15.65
C GLN A 204 1.51 -6.62 15.28
N GLN A 205 0.81 -6.10 14.27
CA GLN A 205 -0.45 -6.64 13.77
C GLN A 205 -0.34 -7.07 12.30
N PRO A 206 -1.22 -7.96 11.82
CA PRO A 206 -1.25 -8.35 10.42
C PRO A 206 -1.43 -7.18 9.44
N LEU A 207 -2.28 -6.21 9.80
CA LEU A 207 -2.57 -5.05 8.96
C LEU A 207 -1.88 -3.81 9.51
N LEU A 208 -1.26 -3.05 8.61
CA LEU A 208 -0.58 -1.80 8.91
C LEU A 208 -0.93 -0.77 7.83
N ARG A 209 -1.42 0.40 8.22
CA ARG A 209 -1.83 1.48 7.31
C ARG A 209 -1.18 2.79 7.72
N LEU A 210 -0.71 3.54 6.73
CA LEU A 210 -0.33 4.93 6.88
C LEU A 210 -1.54 5.81 6.57
N VAL A 211 -1.86 6.75 7.46
CA VAL A 211 -2.94 7.72 7.30
C VAL A 211 -2.39 9.12 7.52
N TYR A 212 -2.67 10.02 6.57
CA TYR A 212 -2.38 11.44 6.68
C TYR A 212 -3.57 12.20 7.26
N PRO A 213 -3.31 13.27 8.03
CA PRO A 213 -4.37 14.14 8.50
C PRO A 213 -4.92 14.95 7.31
N GLN A 214 -6.20 15.33 7.35
CA GLN A 214 -6.81 16.16 6.30
C GLN A 214 -6.17 17.55 6.18
N ALA A 215 -5.55 18.03 7.27
CA ALA A 215 -4.73 19.23 7.29
C ALA A 215 -3.43 18.96 8.06
N PHE A 216 -2.30 19.23 7.43
CA PHE A 216 -0.99 19.08 8.06
C PHE A 216 -0.60 20.36 8.81
N PRO A 217 -0.09 20.30 10.06
CA PRO A 217 0.29 21.48 10.81
C PRO A 217 1.31 22.37 10.09
N SER A 218 1.19 23.69 10.30
CA SER A 218 2.12 24.68 9.76
C SER A 218 3.55 24.45 10.27
N CYS A 219 4.55 24.74 9.44
CA CYS A 219 5.96 24.65 9.80
C CYS A 219 6.36 25.60 10.95
N ALA A 220 5.59 26.67 11.18
CA ALA A 220 5.84 27.65 12.25
C ALA A 220 5.05 27.34 13.55
N GLN A 221 4.20 26.31 13.57
CA GLN A 221 3.43 25.97 14.76
C GLN A 221 4.24 25.06 15.68
N PRO A 222 4.22 25.28 17.01
CA PRO A 222 4.68 24.28 17.96
C PRO A 222 3.92 22.96 17.74
N GLY A 223 4.64 21.86 17.60
CA GLY A 223 4.09 20.55 17.23
C GLY A 223 2.91 20.08 18.10
N THR A 224 2.17 19.08 17.62
CA THR A 224 0.90 18.65 18.21
C THR A 224 0.96 17.21 18.74
N PRO A 225 0.48 16.95 19.97
CA PRO A 225 0.44 15.60 20.54
C PRO A 225 -0.79 14.79 20.12
N TYR A 226 -1.67 15.37 19.30
CA TYR A 226 -2.90 14.77 18.80
C TYR A 226 -2.59 13.94 17.55
N PRO A 227 -2.73 12.60 17.58
CA PRO A 227 -2.41 11.74 16.43
C PRO A 227 -3.13 12.17 15.14
N GLU A 228 -4.40 12.56 15.23
CA GLU A 228 -5.24 13.02 14.10
C GLU A 228 -4.72 14.28 13.38
N LEU A 229 -3.70 14.94 13.92
CA LEU A 229 -3.02 16.09 13.31
C LEU A 229 -1.59 15.76 12.84
N ASN A 230 -1.22 14.48 12.79
CA ASN A 230 0.08 13.99 12.34
C ASN A 230 -0.13 12.88 11.30
N ALA A 231 0.92 12.55 10.53
CA ALA A 231 0.92 11.29 9.78
C ALA A 231 1.00 10.12 10.78
N VAL A 232 0.00 9.24 10.77
CA VAL A 232 -0.13 8.13 11.72
C VAL A 232 0.01 6.77 11.04
N LEU A 233 0.59 5.84 11.78
CA LEU A 233 0.54 4.42 11.51
C LEU A 233 -0.56 3.80 12.35
N LEU A 234 -1.47 3.10 11.69
CA LEU A 234 -2.54 2.32 12.30
C LEU A 234 -2.25 0.84 12.11
N ALA A 235 -2.24 0.08 13.20
CA ALA A 235 -2.04 -1.37 13.16
C ALA A 235 -3.23 -2.09 13.80
N ALA A 236 -3.82 -3.04 13.08
CA ALA A 236 -5.03 -3.75 13.51
C ALA A 236 -5.01 -5.23 13.13
N SER A 237 -5.68 -6.05 13.96
CA SER A 237 -5.84 -7.49 13.71
C SER A 237 -6.96 -7.81 12.72
N LYS A 238 -7.86 -6.85 12.48
CA LYS A 238 -9.04 -6.95 11.61
C LYS A 238 -9.08 -5.77 10.66
N LEU A 239 -9.56 -6.02 9.44
CA LEU A 239 -9.79 -4.99 8.43
C LEU A 239 -10.88 -4.03 8.88
N SER A 240 -11.99 -4.51 9.44
CA SER A 240 -13.05 -3.64 9.96
C SER A 240 -12.58 -2.67 11.05
N ASP A 241 -11.67 -3.12 11.94
CA ASP A 241 -11.09 -2.27 12.97
C ASP A 241 -10.09 -1.26 12.36
N LEU A 242 -9.35 -1.64 11.31
CA LEU A 242 -8.47 -0.74 10.57
C LEU A 242 -9.26 0.37 9.85
N GLU A 243 -10.35 0.00 9.17
CA GLU A 243 -11.23 0.95 8.48
C GLU A 243 -11.88 1.90 9.49
N ALA A 244 -12.41 1.39 10.60
CA ALA A 244 -12.99 2.21 11.65
C ALA A 244 -11.95 3.15 12.29
N ALA A 245 -10.71 2.70 12.49
CA ALA A 245 -9.63 3.55 12.99
C ALA A 245 -9.20 4.62 11.98
N THR A 246 -9.21 4.29 10.68
CA THR A 246 -8.90 5.24 9.59
C THR A 246 -9.92 6.37 9.57
N GLU A 247 -11.22 6.02 9.59
CA GLU A 247 -12.30 7.01 9.67
C GLU A 247 -12.25 7.81 10.98
N ALA A 248 -11.89 7.18 12.10
CA ALA A 248 -11.74 7.88 13.37
C ALA A 248 -10.61 8.93 13.32
N ALA A 249 -9.47 8.58 12.72
CA ALA A 249 -8.33 9.48 12.54
C ALA A 249 -8.70 10.69 11.67
N HIS A 250 -9.42 10.49 10.56
CA HIS A 250 -9.88 11.60 9.70
C HIS A 250 -10.89 12.52 10.38
N ASN A 251 -11.83 11.94 11.14
CA ASN A 251 -12.86 12.70 11.83
C ASN A 251 -12.35 13.37 13.11
N GLY A 252 -11.07 13.23 13.45
CA GLY A 252 -10.51 13.76 14.69
C GLY A 252 -11.19 13.16 15.92
N THR A 253 -11.35 11.84 15.94
CA THR A 253 -11.88 11.07 17.07
C THR A 253 -10.87 10.02 17.51
N ASP A 254 -11.13 9.31 18.60
CA ASP A 254 -10.16 8.37 19.19
C ASP A 254 -10.01 7.08 18.36
N ALA A 255 -9.02 7.04 17.48
CA ALA A 255 -8.64 5.85 16.71
C ALA A 255 -8.06 4.71 17.59
N SER A 256 -7.58 5.02 18.80
CA SER A 256 -6.90 4.05 19.67
C SER A 256 -7.83 3.02 20.32
N ALA A 257 -9.14 3.23 20.19
CA ALA A 257 -10.18 2.29 20.60
C ALA A 257 -10.27 1.06 19.67
N ARG A 258 -9.78 1.15 18.43
CA ARG A 258 -9.92 0.12 17.40
C ARG A 258 -8.59 -0.43 16.90
N ALA A 259 -7.57 0.42 16.81
CA ALA A 259 -6.24 0.05 16.33
C ALA A 259 -5.16 0.55 17.29
N ALA A 260 -3.96 -0.03 17.18
CA ALA A 260 -2.78 0.66 17.70
C ALA A 260 -2.48 1.88 16.81
N VAL A 261 -2.17 3.01 17.46
CA VAL A 261 -1.92 4.28 16.81
C VAL A 261 -0.52 4.73 17.17
N LEU A 262 0.26 5.10 16.17
CA LEU A 262 1.60 5.64 16.35
C LEU A 262 1.83 6.81 15.39
N TYR A 263 2.41 7.90 15.88
CA TYR A 263 3.00 8.94 15.05
C TYR A 263 4.42 9.21 15.53
N PHE A 264 5.27 9.75 14.66
CA PHE A 264 6.63 10.14 15.03
C PHE A 264 6.69 11.59 15.48
N ARG A 265 7.48 11.87 16.53
CA ARG A 265 7.68 13.23 17.06
C ARG A 265 8.33 14.13 16.02
N GLY A 266 8.17 15.43 16.25
CA GLY A 266 8.50 16.44 15.26
C GLY A 266 7.45 16.46 14.16
N ARG A 267 7.69 17.27 13.14
CA ARG A 267 6.83 17.30 11.95
C ARG A 267 7.38 16.27 10.98
N THR A 268 6.90 15.03 11.11
CA THR A 268 7.44 13.90 10.33
C THR A 268 6.59 13.63 9.09
N THR A 269 7.22 13.64 7.93
CA THR A 269 6.61 13.22 6.66
C THR A 269 6.91 11.75 6.43
N LEU A 270 5.89 10.96 6.12
CA LEU A 270 6.00 9.53 5.85
C LEU A 270 5.64 9.23 4.40
N VAL A 271 6.53 8.57 3.66
CA VAL A 271 6.31 8.23 2.25
C VAL A 271 6.46 6.73 2.08
N ALA A 272 5.39 6.11 1.57
CA ALA A 272 5.44 4.72 1.15
C ALA A 272 6.20 4.63 -0.19
N GLU A 273 7.30 3.86 -0.21
CA GLU A 273 8.13 3.61 -1.37
C GLU A 273 7.99 2.15 -1.82
N ILE A 274 8.06 1.93 -3.13
CA ILE A 274 8.05 0.62 -3.78
C ILE A 274 9.36 0.38 -4.52
N ARG A 275 9.68 -0.89 -4.73
CA ARG A 275 10.84 -1.32 -5.51
C ARG A 275 10.45 -1.63 -6.94
N ILE A 276 11.17 -1.04 -7.89
CA ILE A 276 11.09 -1.35 -9.31
C ILE A 276 12.48 -1.72 -9.82
N LEU A 277 12.56 -2.38 -10.97
CA LEU A 277 13.82 -2.60 -11.68
C LEU A 277 13.79 -1.80 -12.98
N VAL A 278 14.84 -1.04 -13.25
CA VAL A 278 15.01 -0.38 -14.55
C VAL A 278 16.35 -0.74 -15.16
N ASN A 279 16.33 -1.37 -16.34
CA ASN A 279 17.49 -1.96 -17.00
C ASN A 279 18.31 -2.86 -16.05
N GLY A 280 17.60 -3.66 -15.24
CA GLY A 280 18.21 -4.58 -14.27
C GLY A 280 18.69 -3.94 -12.96
N VAL A 281 18.58 -2.62 -12.80
CA VAL A 281 18.97 -1.92 -11.57
C VAL A 281 17.75 -1.67 -10.70
N GLU A 282 17.80 -2.12 -9.43
CA GLU A 282 16.75 -1.81 -8.44
C GLU A 282 16.71 -0.31 -8.15
N GLN A 283 15.51 0.25 -8.15
CA GLN A 283 15.23 1.63 -7.76
C GLN A 283 14.08 1.66 -6.74
N LEU A 284 14.26 2.46 -5.69
CA LEU A 284 13.20 2.80 -4.74
C LEU A 284 12.52 4.08 -5.21
N VAL A 285 11.21 4.01 -5.41
CA VAL A 285 10.40 5.14 -5.88
C VAL A 285 9.17 5.32 -4.99
N PRO A 286 8.67 6.55 -4.77
CA PRO A 286 7.41 6.75 -4.06
C PRO A 286 6.24 6.02 -4.72
N LEU A 287 5.31 5.51 -3.92
CA LEU A 287 4.04 5.01 -4.45
C LEU A 287 3.31 6.14 -5.18
N GLY A 288 2.81 5.85 -6.38
CA GLY A 288 2.24 6.85 -7.29
C GLY A 288 3.19 7.30 -8.41
N THR A 289 4.48 6.92 -8.35
CA THR A 289 5.40 7.10 -9.48
C THR A 289 4.87 6.41 -10.73
N THR A 290 4.94 7.08 -11.86
CA THR A 290 4.46 6.60 -13.15
C THR A 290 5.59 6.18 -14.09
N LEU A 291 5.24 5.48 -15.17
CA LEU A 291 6.18 5.20 -16.26
C LEU A 291 6.78 6.50 -16.83
N GLY A 292 5.96 7.54 -16.98
CA GLY A 292 6.38 8.86 -17.43
C GLY A 292 7.47 9.46 -16.54
N ASP A 293 7.30 9.41 -15.22
CA ASP A 293 8.30 9.92 -14.26
C ASP A 293 9.64 9.20 -14.41
N VAL A 294 9.62 7.88 -14.62
CA VAL A 294 10.85 7.09 -14.83
C VAL A 294 11.55 7.47 -16.14
N LEU A 295 10.79 7.77 -17.19
CA LEU A 295 11.35 8.27 -18.45
C LEU A 295 11.87 9.71 -18.31
N ALA A 296 11.17 10.55 -17.55
CA ALA A 296 11.55 11.93 -17.25
C ALA A 296 12.91 12.02 -16.57
N THR A 297 13.16 11.16 -15.58
CA THR A 297 14.48 11.10 -14.90
C THR A 297 15.63 10.74 -15.84
N ARG A 298 15.34 10.21 -17.04
CA ARG A 298 16.32 9.86 -18.08
C ARG A 298 16.32 10.82 -19.27
N ALA A 299 15.55 11.91 -19.22
CA ALA A 299 15.31 12.80 -20.35
C ALA A 299 14.79 12.06 -21.60
N GLN A 300 13.97 11.03 -21.39
CA GLN A 300 13.38 10.18 -22.41
C GLN A 300 11.86 10.31 -22.47
N GLU A 301 11.32 11.46 -22.07
CA GLU A 301 9.88 11.71 -22.17
C GLU A 301 9.43 11.61 -23.63
N PRO A 302 8.39 10.80 -23.92
CA PRO A 302 7.86 10.69 -25.26
C PRO A 302 7.17 11.98 -25.67
N ALA A 303 7.20 12.28 -26.97
CA ALA A 303 6.44 13.41 -27.51
C ALA A 303 4.94 13.24 -27.17
N THR A 304 4.27 14.35 -26.86
CA THR A 304 2.83 14.40 -26.55
C THR A 304 1.93 14.01 -27.73
N VAL A 305 2.51 13.84 -28.92
CA VAL A 305 1.84 13.31 -30.11
C VAL A 305 1.40 11.87 -29.82
N GLY A 306 0.17 11.52 -30.20
CA GLY A 306 -0.44 10.20 -30.00
C GLY A 306 0.15 9.09 -30.87
N LEU A 307 1.46 8.88 -30.80
CA LEU A 307 2.14 7.72 -31.35
C LEU A 307 2.15 6.59 -30.31
N PRO A 308 2.48 5.34 -30.68
CA PRO A 308 2.79 4.29 -29.72
C PRO A 308 4.14 4.51 -29.02
N LEU A 309 4.28 4.09 -27.76
CA LEU A 309 5.59 4.04 -27.09
C LEU A 309 6.39 2.85 -27.60
N THR A 310 7.50 3.12 -28.28
CA THR A 310 8.45 2.10 -28.76
C THR A 310 9.74 2.12 -27.94
N GLY A 311 10.46 1.00 -27.91
CA GLY A 311 11.75 0.93 -27.22
C GLY A 311 11.64 0.73 -25.71
N ILE A 312 10.44 0.42 -25.21
CA ILE A 312 10.13 0.21 -23.80
C ILE A 312 9.47 -1.15 -23.67
N ARG A 313 9.97 -1.98 -22.76
CA ARG A 313 9.31 -3.19 -22.32
C ARG A 313 9.03 -3.09 -20.83
N LEU A 314 7.76 -3.17 -20.46
CA LEU A 314 7.33 -3.22 -19.07
C LEU A 314 6.78 -4.60 -18.76
N THR A 315 7.25 -5.19 -17.65
CA THR A 315 6.74 -6.46 -17.12
C THR A 315 6.36 -6.26 -15.66
N ARG A 316 5.15 -6.67 -15.28
CA ARG A 316 4.65 -6.59 -13.91
C ARG A 316 4.74 -7.92 -13.20
N GLY A 317 5.23 -7.89 -11.97
CA GLY A 317 5.27 -9.07 -11.11
C GLY A 317 3.86 -9.63 -10.86
N THR A 318 3.71 -10.94 -10.96
CA THR A 318 2.43 -11.63 -10.74
C THR A 318 2.10 -11.90 -9.28
N GLY A 319 2.91 -11.40 -8.35
CA GLY A 319 2.74 -11.60 -6.91
C GLY A 319 3.03 -13.05 -6.47
N PRO A 320 2.63 -13.42 -5.23
CA PRO A 320 2.87 -14.75 -4.69
C PRO A 320 2.07 -15.78 -5.48
N SER A 321 2.74 -16.85 -5.88
CA SER A 321 2.13 -17.95 -6.60
C SER A 321 2.45 -19.30 -5.94
N PRO A 322 1.47 -20.19 -5.75
CA PRO A 322 1.73 -21.55 -5.30
C PRO A 322 2.56 -22.33 -6.32
N ALA A 323 3.32 -23.31 -5.83
CA ALA A 323 4.06 -24.25 -6.67
C ALA A 323 3.11 -24.97 -7.65
N GLY A 324 3.54 -25.11 -8.92
CA GLY A 324 2.73 -25.73 -9.98
C GLY A 324 1.84 -24.79 -10.78
N THR A 325 2.06 -23.47 -10.68
CA THR A 325 1.46 -22.48 -11.58
C THR A 325 2.18 -22.40 -12.93
N PRO A 326 1.54 -21.84 -13.99
CA PRO A 326 2.24 -21.57 -15.26
C PRO A 326 3.48 -20.70 -15.03
N ALA A 327 4.52 -20.88 -15.86
CA ALA A 327 5.82 -20.21 -15.70
C ALA A 327 5.76 -18.66 -15.60
N SER A 328 4.69 -18.04 -16.11
CA SER A 328 4.43 -16.61 -15.94
C SER A 328 4.26 -16.18 -14.48
N TYR A 329 4.01 -17.13 -13.58
CA TYR A 329 3.86 -16.92 -12.14
C TYR A 329 5.07 -17.39 -11.30
N ASP A 330 6.12 -17.89 -11.96
CA ASP A 330 7.35 -18.29 -11.28
C ASP A 330 8.07 -17.09 -10.64
N ALA A 331 8.94 -17.37 -9.69
CA ALA A 331 9.84 -16.37 -9.13
C ALA A 331 10.69 -15.74 -10.25
N GLY A 332 10.47 -14.46 -10.52
CA GLY A 332 11.13 -13.74 -11.60
C GLY A 332 10.38 -13.73 -12.94
N GLY A 333 9.25 -14.42 -13.04
CA GLY A 333 8.26 -14.24 -14.09
C GLY A 333 7.46 -12.95 -13.93
N GLY A 334 6.59 -12.66 -14.90
CA GLY A 334 5.73 -11.49 -14.88
C GLY A 334 4.84 -11.40 -16.11
N GLN A 335 3.78 -10.59 -16.01
CA GLN A 335 2.90 -10.32 -17.14
C GLN A 335 3.47 -9.14 -17.95
N PRO A 336 3.63 -9.27 -19.28
CA PRO A 336 4.01 -8.14 -20.11
C PRO A 336 2.87 -7.10 -20.12
N LEU A 337 3.20 -5.83 -19.90
CA LEU A 337 2.27 -4.73 -20.09
C LEU A 337 2.46 -4.15 -21.47
N ARG A 338 1.36 -4.05 -22.20
CA ARG A 338 1.36 -3.47 -23.52
C ARG A 338 1.30 -1.95 -23.42
N VAL A 339 2.43 -1.30 -23.70
CA VAL A 339 2.59 0.17 -23.68
C VAL A 339 2.55 0.79 -25.09
N ASP A 340 2.43 -0.04 -26.13
CA ASP A 340 2.42 0.33 -27.55
C ASP A 340 1.01 0.22 -28.18
N TRP A 341 -0.04 0.19 -27.37
CA TRP A 341 -1.41 -0.04 -27.85
C TRP A 341 -1.91 1.14 -28.68
N ALA A 342 -2.15 0.94 -29.98
CA ALA A 342 -2.92 1.87 -30.80
C ALA A 342 -4.44 1.60 -30.63
N PRO A 343 -5.30 2.62 -30.45
CA PRO A 343 -5.05 4.05 -30.67
C PRO A 343 -4.73 4.85 -29.40
N ALA A 344 -4.25 4.22 -28.32
CA ALA A 344 -3.98 4.97 -27.09
C ALA A 344 -2.82 5.95 -27.30
N ALA A 345 -3.04 7.23 -27.00
CA ALA A 345 -2.00 8.24 -27.11
C ALA A 345 -0.91 8.02 -26.04
N ASN A 346 0.35 8.29 -26.39
CA ASN A 346 1.52 8.28 -25.48
C ASN A 346 1.22 8.86 -24.09
N ALA A 347 0.50 9.99 -24.03
CA ALA A 347 0.15 10.68 -22.79
C ALA A 347 -0.63 9.81 -21.79
N ALA A 348 -1.48 8.90 -22.28
CA ALA A 348 -2.16 7.94 -21.41
C ALA A 348 -1.16 6.91 -20.89
N MET A 349 -0.31 6.33 -21.74
CA MET A 349 0.61 5.27 -21.31
C MET A 349 1.69 5.78 -20.33
N THR A 350 2.12 7.03 -20.43
CA THR A 350 3.03 7.64 -19.44
C THR A 350 2.40 7.82 -18.06
N ALA A 351 1.07 7.93 -17.97
CA ALA A 351 0.37 8.05 -16.70
C ALA A 351 0.17 6.70 -15.98
N LEU A 352 0.63 5.58 -16.57
CA LEU A 352 0.57 4.26 -15.96
C LEU A 352 1.36 4.24 -14.64
N PRO A 353 0.71 4.02 -13.48
CA PRO A 353 1.39 3.91 -12.22
C PRO A 353 2.18 2.61 -12.15
N LEU A 354 3.36 2.71 -11.52
CA LEU A 354 4.23 1.59 -11.26
C LEU A 354 3.78 0.84 -10.01
N MET A 355 3.98 -0.47 -10.03
CA MET A 355 3.74 -1.37 -8.90
C MET A 355 5.06 -2.02 -8.45
N ALA A 356 5.08 -2.48 -7.21
CA ALA A 356 6.22 -3.20 -6.66
C ALA A 356 6.55 -4.43 -7.53
N GLY A 357 7.82 -4.57 -7.88
CA GLY A 357 8.31 -5.64 -8.75
C GLY A 357 8.15 -5.37 -10.24
N ASP A 358 7.65 -4.20 -10.66
CA ASP A 358 7.66 -3.79 -12.07
C ASP A 358 9.11 -3.73 -12.60
N ARG A 359 9.29 -4.26 -13.82
CA ARG A 359 10.57 -4.33 -14.52
C ARG A 359 10.45 -3.59 -15.84
N ILE A 360 11.29 -2.57 -15.99
CA ILE A 360 11.29 -1.68 -17.14
C ILE A 360 12.62 -1.86 -17.88
N GLU A 361 12.57 -2.28 -19.13
CA GLU A 361 13.70 -2.24 -20.04
C GLU A 361 13.50 -1.10 -21.03
N ILE A 362 14.51 -0.25 -21.17
CA ILE A 362 14.51 0.92 -22.05
C ILE A 362 15.67 0.80 -23.03
N GLY A 363 15.38 1.02 -24.32
CA GLY A 363 16.34 0.89 -25.41
C GLY A 363 16.35 -0.49 -26.07
N THR A 364 15.39 -1.36 -25.74
CA THR A 364 15.24 -2.69 -26.38
C THR A 364 14.44 -2.59 -27.68
N PRO A 365 14.82 -3.28 -28.77
CA PRO A 365 14.00 -3.36 -29.98
C PRO A 365 12.61 -3.95 -29.68
N PRO A 366 11.56 -3.58 -30.44
CA PRO A 366 10.24 -4.18 -30.26
C PRO A 366 10.30 -5.70 -30.44
N ALA A 367 9.48 -6.43 -29.67
CA ALA A 367 9.38 -7.88 -29.76
C ALA A 367 8.97 -8.29 -31.19
N GLY A 368 9.83 -9.04 -31.88
CA GLY A 368 9.62 -9.47 -33.27
C GLY A 368 10.49 -8.76 -34.32
N ALA A 369 11.41 -7.87 -33.92
CA ALA A 369 12.45 -7.35 -34.80
C ALA A 369 13.74 -8.21 -34.70
N ALA A 370 13.69 -9.43 -35.22
CA ALA A 370 14.86 -10.23 -35.58
C ALA A 370 14.57 -11.03 -36.85
#